data_AF-A0AAD5R9X5-F1
#
_entry.id   AF-A0AAD5R9X5-F1
#
_cell.length_a   1.000
_cell.length_b   1.000
_cell.length_c   1.000
_cell.angle_alpha   90.00
_cell.angle_beta   90.00
_cell.angle_gamma   90.00
#
_symmetry.space_group_name_H-M   'P 1'
#
loop_
_entity.id
_entity.type
_entity.pdbx_description
1 polymer ?
#
loop_
_entity_poly.entity_id
_entity_poly.type
_entity_poly.pdbx_seq_one_letter_code
_entity_poly.pdbx_strand_id
1 'polypeptide(L)' 'MARNAEKAMTALARWRRLKEEEEKGPIAKRPHDTSLCNNLTDAERFRREVIGTFTSLSLALIVVIANSF' A
#
# COMPACT_ATOMS: atom_id res chain seq x y z
N MET A 1 -5.97 24.04 -14.51
CA MET A 1 -6.25 23.06 -13.43
C MET A 1 -4.94 22.36 -13.09
N ALA A 2 -4.47 22.42 -11.84
CA ALA A 2 -3.25 21.72 -11.42
C ALA A 2 -3.42 20.19 -11.45
N ARG A 3 -2.34 19.45 -11.76
CA ARG A 3 -2.31 17.98 -11.83
C ARG A 3 -2.57 17.38 -10.45
N ASN A 4 -3.16 16.18 -10.37
CA ASN A 4 -3.51 15.53 -9.11
C ASN A 4 -2.30 15.40 -8.15
N ALA A 5 -1.12 15.11 -8.70
CA ALA A 5 0.13 15.06 -7.95
C ALA A 5 0.46 16.39 -7.25
N GLU A 6 0.25 17.53 -7.92
CA GLU A 6 0.52 18.86 -7.37
C GLU A 6 -0.46 19.18 -6.22
N LYS A 7 -1.74 18.85 -6.40
CA LYS A 7 -2.77 18.98 -5.36
C LYS A 7 -2.44 18.12 -4.13
N ALA A 8 -1.95 16.90 -4.35
CA ALA A 8 -1.57 15.96 -3.30
C ALA A 8 -0.27 16.34 -2.56
N MET A 9 0.56 17.23 -3.12
CA MET A 9 1.81 17.69 -2.49
C MET A 9 1.68 18.97 -1.67
N THR A 10 0.52 19.64 -1.68
CA THR A 10 0.29 20.85 -0.90
C THR A 10 0.45 20.61 0.60
N ALA A 11 0.88 21.64 1.34
CA ALA A 11 1.05 21.56 2.80
C ALA A 11 -0.25 21.14 3.51
N LEU A 12 -1.40 21.61 3.02
CA LEU A 12 -2.72 21.27 3.54
C LEU A 12 -3.05 19.78 3.32
N ALA A 13 -2.78 19.23 2.13
CA ALA A 13 -2.99 17.81 1.85
C ALA A 13 -2.09 16.92 2.72
N ARG A 14 -0.84 17.33 2.95
CA ARG A 14 0.08 16.63 3.86
C ARG A 14 -0.42 16.67 5.31
N TRP A 15 -0.90 17.82 5.78
CA TRP A 15 -1.45 17.96 7.14
C TRP A 15 -2.69 17.10 7.37
N ARG A 16 -3.60 17.04 6.38
CA ARG A 16 -4.77 16.16 6.46
C ARG A 16 -4.38 14.68 6.58
N ARG A 17 -3.40 14.23 5.79
CA ARG A 17 -2.87 12.86 5.89
C ARG A 17 -2.25 12.57 7.26
N LEU A 18 -1.47 13.51 7.80
CA LEU A 18 -0.88 13.37 9.13
C LEU A 18 -1.96 13.26 10.22
N LYS A 19 -3.05 14.04 10.10
CA LYS A 19 -4.18 13.93 11.03
C LYS A 19 -4.93 12.61 10.91
N GLU A 20 -5.17 12.14 9.69
CA GLU A 20 -5.77 10.82 9.45
C GLU A 20 -4.87 9.69 9.99
N GLU A 21 -3.55 9.80 9.85
CA GLU A 21 -2.57 8.85 10.41
C GLU A 21 -2.55 8.88 11.94
N GLU A 22 -2.68 10.06 12.55
CA GLU A 22 -2.79 10.24 14.00
C GLU A 22 -4.04 9.55 14.56
N GLU A 23 -5.19 9.65 13.87
CA GLU A 23 -6.44 8.99 14.27
C GLU A 23 -6.45 7.48 14.04
N LYS A 24 -5.80 6.99 12.97
CA LYS A 24 -5.76 5.55 12.63
C LYS A 24 -4.77 4.75 13.48
N GLY A 25 -3.84 5.43 14.15
CA GLY A 25 -2.75 4.80 14.88
C GLY A 25 -1.71 4.14 13.95
N PRO A 26 -0.57 3.67 14.50
CA PRO A 26 0.48 3.06 13.71
C PRO A 26 -0.03 1.78 13.05
N ILE A 27 -0.12 1.83 11.72
CA ILE A 27 -0.31 0.64 10.90
C ILE A 27 0.92 -0.26 11.08
N ALA A 28 0.77 -1.36 11.80
CA ALA A 28 1.82 -2.35 11.94
C ALA A 28 2.22 -2.88 10.55
N LYS A 29 3.51 -2.82 10.24
CA LYS A 29 4.07 -3.49 9.06
C LYS A 29 3.91 -5.00 9.23
N ARG A 30 3.66 -5.71 8.13
CA ARG A 30 3.63 -7.18 8.12
C ARG A 30 4.94 -7.72 8.72
N PRO A 31 4.88 -8.58 9.76
CA PRO A 31 6.05 -9.26 10.29
C PRO A 31 6.75 -10.11 9.22
N HIS A 32 8.06 -10.30 9.35
CA HIS A 32 8.80 -11.21 8.46
C HIS A 32 8.41 -12.67 8.71
N ASP A 33 8.30 -13.04 9.99
CA ASP A 33 7.93 -14.39 10.40
C ASP A 33 6.41 -14.50 10.57
N THR A 34 5.82 -15.52 9.96
CA THR A 34 4.38 -15.80 10.03
C THR A 34 3.92 -16.19 11.43
N SER A 35 4.82 -16.75 12.25
CA SER A 35 4.57 -17.16 13.64
C SER A 35 4.34 -15.99 14.60
N LEU A 36 4.75 -14.78 14.23
CA LEU A 36 4.54 -13.58 15.05
C LEU A 36 3.14 -12.96 14.86
N CYS A 37 2.35 -13.48 13.92
CA CYS A 37 0.99 -13.02 13.66
C CYS A 37 0.00 -13.82 14.51
N ASN A 38 -0.37 -13.27 15.67
CA ASN A 38 -1.28 -13.92 16.62
C ASN A 38 -2.76 -13.52 16.44
N ASN A 39 -3.03 -12.54 15.56
CA ASN A 39 -4.37 -11.99 15.35
C ASN A 39 -4.92 -12.37 13.97
N LEU A 40 -6.13 -12.93 13.93
CA LEU A 40 -6.78 -13.32 12.67
C LEU A 40 -7.03 -12.12 11.75
N THR A 41 -7.46 -10.99 12.31
CA THR A 41 -7.75 -9.77 11.54
C THR A 41 -6.52 -9.22 10.83
N ASP A 42 -5.37 -9.24 11.51
CA ASP A 42 -4.10 -8.81 10.92
C ASP A 42 -3.63 -9.81 9.85
N ALA A 43 -3.80 -11.11 10.09
CA ALA A 43 -3.46 -12.15 9.11
C ALA A 43 -4.24 -11.99 7.79
N GLU A 44 -5.55 -11.73 7.86
CA GLU A 44 -6.37 -11.49 6.67
C GLU A 44 -5.96 -10.22 5.91
N ARG A 45 -5.65 -9.16 6.65
CA ARG A 45 -5.14 -7.92 6.08
C ARG A 45 -3.82 -8.17 5.32
N PHE A 46 -2.86 -8.82 5.98
CA PHE A 46 -1.57 -9.15 5.38
C PHE A 46 -1.72 -10.05 4.15
N ARG A 47 -2.68 -10.99 4.15
CA ARG A 47 -3.01 -11.82 2.99
C ARG A 47 -3.44 -10.98 1.79
N ARG A 48 -4.34 -10.00 2.00
CA ARG A 48 -4.79 -9.09 0.93
C ARG A 48 -3.64 -8.24 0.40
N GLU A 49 -2.76 -7.76 1.28
CA GLU A 49 -1.56 -7.01 0.88
C GLU A 49 -0.63 -7.87 0.00
N VAL A 50 -0.34 -9.13 0.36
CA VAL A 50 0.48 -10.03 -0.48
C VAL A 50 -0.16 -10.22 -1.86
N ILE A 51 -1.46 -10.55 -1.90
CA ILE A 51 -2.16 -10.82 -3.15
C ILE A 51 -2.13 -9.59 -4.07
N GLY A 52 -2.41 -8.39 -3.55
CA GLY A 52 -2.34 -7.15 -4.33
C GLY A 52 -0.94 -6.85 -4.87
N THR A 53 0.10 -7.11 -4.08
CA THR A 53 1.49 -6.96 -4.55
C THR A 53 1.84 -7.98 -5.63
N PHE A 54 1.42 -9.22 -5.47
CA PHE A 54 1.69 -10.27 -6.45
C PHE A 54 0.98 -10.01 -7.78
N THR A 55 -0.31 -9.62 -7.74
CA THR A 55 -1.08 -9.31 -8.97
C THR A 55 -0.55 -8.10 -9.70
N SER A 56 -0.18 -7.04 -8.99
CA SER A 56 0.41 -5.84 -9.61
C SER A 56 1.78 -6.12 -10.23
N LEU A 57 2.63 -6.90 -9.57
CA LEU A 57 3.94 -7.30 -10.10
C LEU A 57 3.81 -8.24 -11.30
N SER A 58 2.89 -9.22 -11.25
CA SER A 58 2.70 -10.16 -12.36
C SER A 58 2.16 -9.46 -13.61
N LEU A 59 1.20 -8.54 -13.45
CA LEU A 59 0.70 -7.70 -14.54
C LEU A 59 1.79 -6.80 -15.12
N ALA A 60 2.61 -6.18 -14.26
CA ALA A 60 3.73 -5.37 -14.71
C ALA A 60 4.73 -6.19 -15.53
N LEU A 61 5.05 -7.42 -15.11
CA LEU A 61 5.92 -8.33 -15.85
C LEU A 61 5.33 -8.69 -17.22
N ILE A 62 4.04 -9.03 -17.27
CA ILE A 62 3.34 -9.34 -18.53
C ILE A 62 3.38 -8.14 -19.48
N VAL A 63 3.14 -6.93 -18.99
CA VAL A 63 3.22 -5.70 -19.80
C VAL A 63 4.63 -5.48 -20.32
N VAL A 64 5.66 -5.69 -19.50
CA VAL A 64 7.06 -5.55 -19.93
C VAL A 64 7.42 -6.59 -21.00
N ILE A 65 7.03 -7.85 -20.80
CA ILE A 65 7.26 -8.92 -21.78
C ILE A 65 6.52 -8.61 -23.09
N ALA A 66 5.25 -8.23 -23.03
CA ALA A 66 4.44 -7.92 -24.21
C ALA A 66 4.93 -6.71 -25.01
N ASN A 67 5.64 -5.75 -24.39
CA ASN A 67 6.26 -4.61 -25.08
C ASN A 67 7.71 -4.87 -25.52
N SER A 68 8.27 -6.03 -25.19
CA SER A 68 9.63 -6.44 -25.59
C SER A 68 9.66 -7.38 -26.81
N PHE A 69 8.48 -7.78 -27.31
CA PHE A 69 8.29 -8.57 -28.54
C PHE A 69 7.66 -7.73 -29.65
#